data_AF-A0A7W6PYM2-F1
#
_entry.id   AF-A0A7W6PYM2-F1
#
_cell.length_a   1.000
_cell.length_b   1.000
_cell.length_c   1.000
_cell.angle_alpha   90.00
_cell.angle_beta   90.00
_cell.angle_gamma   90.00
#
_symmetry.space_group_name_H-M   'P 1'
#
loop_
_entity.id
_entity.type
_entity.pdbx_description
1 polymer ?
#
loop_
_entity_poly.entity_id
_entity_poly.type
_entity_poly.pdbx_seq_one_letter_code
_entity_poly.pdbx_strand_id
1 'polypeptide(L)'
;MKLYRQREWKAYCADQIKLHGGKCVHCLRGSPEAVLQVHHRIYVKGRMPWEYPYEECDVLCRGCHAKEHGIIMPSKDWELIAHDDLGDLNGQCERCEQPLRYAHMVTHPNWGTMIVGEKCADKLTESTVGTEGHAAFLNYLTRRKTFVDSPKWSVAPNGGRFIERAGIMIEIVPADDGKFRFNLDNVRGKVDHGTLLEVQISVFDYVESGKASEYLAE
;
A
#
# COMPACT_ATOMS: atom_id res chain seq x y z
N MET A 1 37.90 -21.96 8.50
CA MET A 1 37.70 -22.69 7.24
C MET A 1 36.33 -22.35 6.67
N LYS A 2 36.19 -22.11 5.36
CA LYS A 2 34.91 -21.74 4.75
C LYS A 2 34.02 -22.97 4.58
N LEU A 3 32.90 -23.03 5.31
CA LEU A 3 32.00 -24.20 5.35
C LEU A 3 31.50 -24.63 3.96
N TYR A 4 31.23 -23.67 3.07
CA TYR A 4 30.74 -23.93 1.73
C TYR A 4 31.73 -24.67 0.80
N ARG A 5 32.99 -24.83 1.22
CA ARG A 5 33.99 -25.60 0.46
C ARG A 5 34.09 -27.06 0.87
N GLN A 6 33.45 -27.43 1.99
CA GLN A 6 33.49 -28.78 2.51
C GLN A 6 32.69 -29.75 1.64
N ARG A 7 33.06 -31.03 1.66
CA ARG A 7 32.44 -32.06 0.80
C ARG A 7 31.01 -32.37 1.25
N GLU A 8 30.75 -32.28 2.55
CA GLU A 8 29.46 -32.50 3.19
C GLU A 8 28.44 -31.49 2.67
N TRP A 9 28.82 -30.22 2.60
CA TRP A 9 27.98 -29.18 1.99
C TRP A 9 27.69 -29.44 0.51
N LYS A 10 28.70 -29.83 -0.26
CA LYS A 10 28.53 -30.13 -1.69
C LYS A 10 27.60 -31.32 -1.92
N ALA A 11 27.74 -32.38 -1.12
CA ALA A 11 26.88 -33.56 -1.18
C ALA A 11 25.43 -33.19 -0.81
N TYR A 12 25.25 -32.47 0.31
CA TYR A 12 23.95 -31.97 0.75
C TYR A 12 23.27 -31.11 -0.31
N CYS A 13 24.02 -30.22 -0.99
CA CYS A 13 23.49 -29.43 -2.08
C CYS A 13 23.03 -30.30 -3.28
N ALA A 14 23.80 -31.32 -3.63
CA ALA A 14 23.43 -32.23 -4.72
C ALA A 14 22.15 -33.00 -4.41
N ASP A 15 22.01 -33.49 -3.16
CA ASP A 15 20.80 -34.19 -2.70
C ASP A 15 19.58 -33.27 -2.71
N GLN A 16 19.70 -32.05 -2.18
CA GLN A 16 18.63 -31.06 -2.22
C GLN A 16 18.20 -30.72 -3.66
N ILE A 17 19.15 -30.41 -4.55
CA ILE A 17 18.85 -30.13 -5.95
C ILE A 17 18.14 -31.32 -6.62
N LYS A 18 18.53 -32.55 -6.29
CA LYS A 18 17.86 -33.76 -6.79
C LYS A 18 16.43 -33.88 -6.27
N LEU A 19 16.20 -33.64 -4.97
CA LEU A 19 14.87 -33.68 -4.34
C LEU A 19 13.93 -32.64 -4.95
N HIS A 20 14.45 -31.45 -5.30
CA HIS A 20 13.70 -30.39 -5.98
C HIS A 20 13.59 -30.57 -7.51
N GLY A 21 13.99 -31.73 -8.05
CA GLY A 21 13.87 -32.04 -9.48
C GLY A 21 14.74 -31.17 -10.39
N GLY A 22 15.84 -30.61 -9.86
CA GLY A 22 16.75 -29.76 -10.63
C GLY A 22 16.15 -28.40 -11.01
N LYS A 23 15.18 -27.90 -10.24
CA LYS A 23 14.50 -26.63 -10.52
C LYS A 23 14.49 -25.70 -9.31
N CYS A 24 14.54 -24.40 -9.59
CA CYS A 24 14.29 -23.36 -8.60
C CYS A 24 12.82 -23.41 -8.14
N VAL A 25 12.54 -23.36 -6.84
CA VAL A 25 11.16 -23.44 -6.34
C VAL A 25 10.31 -22.21 -6.66
N HIS A 26 10.91 -21.02 -6.82
CA HIS A 26 10.14 -19.80 -7.12
C HIS A 26 9.88 -19.58 -8.61
N CYS A 27 10.84 -19.90 -9.47
CA CYS A 27 10.74 -19.57 -10.91
C CYS A 27 10.80 -20.79 -11.83
N LEU A 28 10.92 -21.99 -11.27
CA LEU A 28 10.92 -23.28 -11.97
C LEU A 28 12.06 -23.50 -12.99
N ARG A 29 12.95 -22.51 -13.17
CA ARG A 29 14.14 -22.62 -14.03
C ARG A 29 15.18 -23.55 -13.43
N GLY A 30 15.87 -24.28 -14.29
CA GLY A 30 16.98 -25.18 -13.96
C GLY A 30 18.11 -25.07 -14.98
N SER A 31 19.03 -26.02 -14.99
CA SER A 31 20.07 -26.11 -16.03
C SER A 31 19.46 -26.28 -17.42
N PRO A 32 20.01 -25.63 -18.48
CA PRO A 32 21.21 -24.78 -18.49
C PRO A 32 20.95 -23.29 -18.18
N GLU A 33 19.69 -22.89 -18.01
CA GLU A 33 19.28 -21.48 -17.89
C GLU A 33 19.62 -20.84 -16.54
N ALA A 34 19.79 -21.66 -15.50
CA ALA A 34 19.97 -21.20 -14.14
C ALA A 34 20.98 -22.05 -13.36
N VAL A 35 21.82 -21.37 -12.58
CA VAL A 35 22.66 -22.01 -11.55
C VAL A 35 21.88 -22.04 -10.25
N LEU A 36 21.70 -23.24 -9.69
CA LEU A 36 20.97 -23.50 -8.47
C LEU A 36 21.86 -23.43 -7.23
N GLN A 37 21.28 -22.99 -6.12
CA GLN A 37 21.89 -22.84 -4.81
C GLN A 37 20.88 -23.31 -3.76
N VAL A 38 21.38 -23.85 -2.65
CA VAL A 38 20.55 -24.18 -1.49
C VAL A 38 20.48 -22.97 -0.56
N HIS A 39 19.26 -22.62 -0.17
CA HIS A 39 18.94 -21.55 0.76
C HIS A 39 18.36 -22.15 2.05
N HIS A 40 18.87 -21.74 3.21
CA HIS A 40 18.29 -22.11 4.51
C HIS A 40 17.18 -21.12 4.88
N ARG A 41 15.98 -21.62 5.17
CA ARG A 41 14.85 -20.79 5.60
C ARG A 41 15.08 -20.18 6.99
N ILE A 42 15.81 -20.89 7.85
CA ILE A 42 16.09 -20.50 9.24
C ILE A 42 17.56 -20.78 9.52
N TYR A 43 18.21 -19.91 10.30
CA TYR A 43 19.58 -20.09 10.75
C TYR A 43 19.64 -20.36 12.26
N VAL A 44 20.06 -21.56 12.64
CA VAL A 44 20.29 -21.98 14.02
C VAL A 44 21.77 -21.87 14.36
N LYS A 45 22.08 -21.15 15.45
CA LYS A 45 23.47 -20.91 15.88
C LYS A 45 24.20 -22.24 16.16
N GLY A 46 25.37 -22.41 15.56
CA GLY A 46 26.24 -23.58 15.77
C GLY A 46 25.90 -24.81 14.93
N ARG A 47 24.74 -24.83 14.24
CA ARG A 47 24.36 -25.91 13.33
C ARG A 47 25.12 -25.78 12.01
N MET A 48 25.66 -26.89 11.51
CA MET A 48 26.35 -26.92 10.22
C MET A 48 25.35 -26.84 9.06
N PRO A 49 25.73 -26.27 7.90
CA PRO A 49 24.82 -26.10 6.76
C PRO A 49 24.15 -27.38 6.24
N TRP A 50 24.79 -28.55 6.39
CA TRP A 50 24.26 -29.85 5.95
C TRP A 50 23.53 -30.63 7.05
N GLU A 51 23.40 -30.06 8.26
CA GLU A 51 22.68 -30.68 9.38
C GLU A 51 21.20 -30.27 9.43
N TYR A 52 20.75 -29.41 8.51
CA TYR A 52 19.35 -29.00 8.44
C TYR A 52 18.49 -30.10 7.80
N PRO A 53 17.28 -30.36 8.31
CA PRO A 53 16.28 -31.15 7.62
C PRO A 53 16.06 -30.64 6.20
N TYR A 54 15.79 -31.55 5.26
CA TYR A 54 15.67 -31.13 3.87
C TYR A 54 14.53 -30.13 3.64
N GLU A 55 13.44 -30.25 4.39
CA GLU A 55 12.27 -29.37 4.38
C GLU A 55 12.54 -27.93 4.89
N GLU A 56 13.63 -27.72 5.63
CA GLU A 56 14.03 -26.39 6.12
C GLU A 56 14.91 -25.63 5.11
N CYS A 57 15.12 -26.19 3.92
CA CYS A 57 15.86 -25.53 2.85
C CYS A 57 15.05 -25.48 1.56
N ASP A 58 15.37 -24.47 0.75
CA ASP A 58 14.87 -24.32 -0.61
C ASP A 58 16.01 -24.41 -1.62
N VAL A 59 15.68 -24.87 -2.82
CA VAL A 59 16.57 -24.78 -3.98
C VAL A 59 16.16 -23.58 -4.82
N LEU A 60 17.06 -22.60 -4.92
CA LEU A 60 16.84 -21.32 -5.60
C LEU A 60 17.86 -21.09 -6.71
N CYS A 61 17.46 -20.45 -7.80
CA CYS A 61 18.44 -19.89 -8.73
C CYS A 61 19.13 -18.67 -8.10
N ARG A 62 20.32 -18.30 -8.57
CA ARG A 62 21.07 -17.11 -8.06
C ARG A 62 20.22 -15.85 -7.92
N GLY A 63 19.33 -15.60 -8.89
CA GLY A 63 18.46 -14.42 -8.88
C GLY A 63 17.40 -14.47 -7.78
N CYS A 64 16.70 -15.61 -7.64
CA CYS A 64 15.71 -15.79 -6.56
C CYS A 64 16.37 -15.81 -5.19
N HIS A 65 17.54 -16.44 -5.07
CA HIS A 65 18.29 -16.49 -3.82
C HIS A 65 18.74 -15.10 -3.35
N ALA A 66 19.19 -14.25 -4.29
CA ALA A 66 19.53 -12.87 -3.97
C ALA A 66 18.30 -12.04 -3.55
N LYS A 67 17.11 -12.32 -4.10
CA LYS A 67 15.86 -11.69 -3.66
C LYS A 67 15.47 -12.08 -2.25
N GLU A 68 15.61 -13.36 -1.90
CA GLU A 68 15.29 -13.86 -0.55
C GLU A 68 16.17 -13.22 0.52
N HIS A 69 17.42 -12.91 0.17
CA HIS A 69 18.35 -12.19 1.04
C HIS A 69 18.26 -10.65 0.96
N GLY A 70 17.28 -10.10 0.23
CA GLY A 70 17.12 -8.65 0.07
C GLY A 70 18.30 -7.96 -0.64
N ILE A 71 19.08 -8.72 -1.42
CA ILE A 71 20.21 -8.18 -2.22
C ILE A 71 19.68 -7.60 -3.54
N ILE A 72 18.63 -8.21 -4.10
CA ILE A 72 17.94 -7.74 -5.31
C ILE A 72 16.47 -7.55 -4.99
N MET A 73 15.87 -6.46 -5.49
CA MET A 73 14.46 -6.18 -5.28
C MET A 73 13.56 -7.33 -5.78
N PRO A 74 12.60 -7.80 -4.96
CA PRO A 74 11.57 -8.74 -5.40
C PRO A 74 10.77 -8.19 -6.58
N SER A 75 10.40 -9.06 -7.52
CA SER A 75 9.70 -8.63 -8.74
C SER A 75 8.18 -8.69 -8.62
N LYS A 76 7.68 -9.33 -7.57
CA LYS A 76 6.27 -9.68 -7.34
C LYS A 76 6.04 -9.91 -5.84
N ASP A 77 4.83 -10.35 -5.47
CA ASP A 77 4.42 -10.61 -4.08
C ASP A 77 4.45 -9.33 -3.21
N TRP A 78 4.21 -8.16 -3.81
CA TRP A 78 4.07 -6.89 -3.10
C TRP A 78 2.62 -6.60 -2.76
N GLU A 79 2.41 -5.84 -1.70
CA GLU A 79 1.10 -5.37 -1.26
C GLU A 79 1.02 -3.85 -1.35
N LEU A 80 -0.13 -3.32 -1.78
CA LEU A 80 -0.41 -1.89 -1.83
C LEU A 80 -1.07 -1.46 -0.51
N ILE A 81 -0.47 -0.48 0.17
CA ILE A 81 -0.89 -0.09 1.53
C ILE A 81 -1.36 1.36 1.64
N ALA A 82 -0.95 2.25 0.73
CA ALA A 82 -1.43 3.62 0.71
C ALA A 82 -1.32 4.28 -0.68
N HIS A 83 -2.07 5.36 -0.86
CA HIS A 83 -2.04 6.23 -2.03
C HIS A 83 -1.99 7.69 -1.61
N ASP A 84 -1.31 8.52 -2.39
CA ASP A 84 -1.26 9.96 -2.18
C ASP A 84 -1.17 10.75 -3.50
N ASP A 85 -1.64 12.00 -3.50
CA ASP A 85 -1.48 12.97 -4.59
C ASP A 85 -0.58 14.11 -4.12
N LEU A 86 0.64 14.13 -4.64
CA LEU A 86 1.66 15.11 -4.32
C LEU A 86 1.34 16.52 -4.87
N GLY A 87 0.22 16.67 -5.59
CA GLY A 87 -0.26 17.92 -6.18
C GLY A 87 0.43 18.31 -7.48
N ASP A 88 1.68 17.89 -7.68
CA ASP A 88 2.49 18.13 -8.88
C ASP A 88 3.47 16.95 -9.11
N LEU A 89 4.22 16.99 -10.21
CA LEU A 89 5.17 15.95 -10.63
C LEU A 89 6.51 16.00 -9.84
N ASN A 90 6.41 16.13 -8.52
CA ASN A 90 7.53 16.34 -7.60
C ASN A 90 8.02 15.06 -6.92
N GLY A 91 7.28 13.95 -7.05
CA GLY A 91 7.72 12.64 -6.56
C GLY A 91 8.59 11.91 -7.57
N GLN A 92 9.28 10.87 -7.11
CA GLN A 92 10.05 9.98 -7.97
C GLN A 92 9.68 8.52 -7.68
N CYS A 93 9.43 7.74 -8.74
CA CYS A 93 9.18 6.32 -8.63
C CYS A 93 10.46 5.60 -8.19
N GLU A 94 10.48 4.98 -7.00
CA GLU A 94 11.65 4.27 -6.49
C GLU A 94 12.03 3.02 -7.31
N ARG A 95 11.16 2.56 -8.21
CA ARG A 95 11.41 1.40 -9.08
C ARG A 95 11.98 1.76 -10.45
N CYS A 96 11.49 2.83 -11.08
CA CYS A 96 11.84 3.17 -12.48
C CYS A 96 12.32 4.61 -12.66
N GLU A 97 12.49 5.34 -11.56
CA GLU A 97 13.05 6.70 -11.47
C GLU A 97 12.25 7.80 -12.20
N GLN A 98 11.12 7.44 -12.81
CA GLN A 98 10.24 8.39 -13.48
C GLN A 98 9.60 9.31 -12.45
N PRO A 99 9.48 10.62 -12.75
CA PRO A 99 8.72 11.54 -11.93
C PRO A 99 7.26 11.08 -11.79
N LEU A 100 6.68 11.27 -10.61
CA LEU A 100 5.28 10.93 -10.33
C LEU A 100 4.59 12.03 -9.55
N ARG A 101 3.29 12.18 -9.82
CA ARG A 101 2.37 13.00 -9.03
C ARG A 101 1.58 12.13 -8.05
N TYR A 102 1.14 10.96 -8.52
CA TYR A 102 0.36 10.03 -7.72
C TYR A 102 1.27 8.94 -7.16
N ALA A 103 1.48 9.00 -5.85
CA ALA A 103 2.34 8.10 -5.10
C ALA A 103 1.54 6.88 -4.64
N HIS A 104 2.09 5.69 -4.88
CA HIS A 104 1.54 4.42 -4.41
C HIS A 104 2.56 3.78 -3.49
N MET A 105 2.22 3.67 -2.20
CA MET A 105 3.08 3.03 -1.22
C MET A 105 2.83 1.53 -1.23
N VAL A 106 3.85 0.77 -1.62
CA VAL A 106 3.82 -0.70 -1.65
C VAL A 106 4.79 -1.27 -0.62
N THR A 107 4.53 -2.49 -0.14
CA THR A 107 5.39 -3.19 0.83
C THR A 107 5.67 -4.64 0.42
N HIS A 108 6.83 -5.16 0.80
CA HIS A 108 7.21 -6.57 0.65
C HIS A 108 7.97 -7.05 1.90
N PRO A 109 7.69 -8.26 2.44
CA PRO A 109 8.29 -8.76 3.69
C PRO A 109 9.83 -8.73 3.71
N ASN A 110 10.46 -9.11 2.59
CA ASN A 110 11.92 -9.17 2.45
C ASN A 110 12.58 -7.89 1.91
N TRP A 111 11.83 -6.78 1.76
CA TRP A 111 12.38 -5.52 1.22
C TRP A 111 11.98 -4.27 2.02
N GLY A 112 10.78 -4.24 2.60
CA GLY A 112 10.23 -3.06 3.25
C GLY A 112 9.27 -2.31 2.32
N THR A 113 9.16 -1.00 2.52
CA THR A 113 8.22 -0.12 1.80
C THR A 113 8.91 0.63 0.66
N MET A 114 8.16 0.91 -0.40
CA MET A 114 8.59 1.77 -1.51
C MET A 114 7.45 2.65 -2.00
N ILE A 115 7.77 3.84 -2.49
CA ILE A 115 6.87 4.71 -3.23
C ILE A 115 7.08 4.50 -4.74
N VAL A 116 6.03 4.10 -5.44
CA VAL A 116 6.05 3.85 -6.88
C VAL A 116 4.90 4.54 -7.59
N GLY A 117 5.01 4.69 -8.91
CA GLY A 117 3.89 5.11 -9.75
C GLY A 117 2.91 3.97 -10.01
N GLU A 118 1.69 4.32 -10.42
CA GLU A 118 0.57 3.41 -10.72
C GLU A 118 0.99 2.13 -11.48
N LYS A 119 1.60 2.28 -12.67
CA LYS A 119 2.03 1.13 -13.49
C LYS A 119 3.10 0.25 -12.84
N CYS A 120 3.88 0.80 -11.91
CA CYS A 120 4.85 0.02 -11.15
C CYS A 120 4.18 -0.70 -9.99
N ALA A 121 3.19 -0.09 -9.32
CA ALA A 121 2.38 -0.74 -8.29
C ALA A 121 1.67 -1.98 -8.87
N ASP A 122 1.00 -1.87 -10.02
CA ASP A 122 0.31 -2.99 -10.65
C ASP A 122 1.26 -4.15 -10.99
N LYS A 123 2.45 -3.84 -11.52
CA LYS A 123 3.47 -4.85 -11.85
C LYS A 123 4.00 -5.57 -10.62
N LEU A 124 4.17 -4.86 -9.51
CA LEU A 124 4.73 -5.41 -8.27
C LEU A 124 3.68 -6.23 -7.49
N THR A 125 2.42 -5.81 -7.54
CA THR A 125 1.29 -6.48 -6.87
C THR A 125 0.62 -7.55 -7.73
N GLU A 126 1.08 -7.72 -8.98
CA GLU A 126 0.49 -8.61 -9.99
C GLU A 126 -1.03 -8.43 -10.15
N SER A 127 -1.52 -7.20 -10.01
CA SER A 127 -2.94 -6.88 -10.04
C SER A 127 -3.19 -5.47 -10.59
N THR A 128 -4.45 -5.05 -10.66
CA THR A 128 -4.87 -3.70 -11.06
C THR A 128 -5.09 -2.78 -9.86
N VAL A 129 -4.67 -3.18 -8.65
CA VAL A 129 -4.95 -2.42 -7.41
C VAL A 129 -4.34 -1.02 -7.42
N GLY A 130 -3.22 -0.81 -8.12
CA GLY A 130 -2.67 0.52 -8.34
C GLY A 130 -3.59 1.36 -9.21
N THR A 131 -3.96 0.86 -10.39
CA THR A 131 -4.87 1.54 -11.32
C THR A 131 -6.27 1.79 -10.72
N GLU A 132 -6.89 0.77 -10.12
CA GLU A 132 -8.22 0.86 -9.50
C GLU A 132 -8.20 1.76 -8.28
N GLY A 133 -7.19 1.63 -7.41
CA GLY A 133 -7.00 2.51 -6.28
C GLY A 133 -6.77 3.97 -6.71
N HIS A 134 -5.99 4.18 -7.78
CA HIS A 134 -5.79 5.51 -8.35
C HIS A 134 -7.08 6.12 -8.89
N ALA A 135 -7.87 5.36 -9.66
CA ALA A 135 -9.17 5.80 -10.17
C ALA A 135 -10.16 6.12 -9.02
N ALA A 136 -10.23 5.25 -8.02
CA ALA A 136 -11.06 5.46 -6.83
C ALA A 136 -10.65 6.75 -6.08
N PHE A 137 -9.35 6.98 -5.94
CA PHE A 137 -8.79 8.17 -5.31
C PHE A 137 -9.10 9.45 -6.11
N LEU A 138 -8.96 9.45 -7.44
CA LEU A 138 -9.35 10.60 -8.28
C LEU A 138 -10.85 10.88 -8.21
N ASN A 139 -11.67 9.83 -8.19
CA ASN A 139 -13.12 9.96 -8.02
C ASN A 139 -13.45 10.57 -6.66
N TYR A 140 -12.76 10.15 -5.58
CA TYR A 140 -12.90 10.73 -4.26
C TYR A 140 -12.57 12.23 -4.25
N LEU A 141 -11.41 12.62 -4.80
CA LEU A 141 -11.01 14.02 -4.91
C LEU A 141 -12.00 14.86 -5.73
N THR A 142 -12.52 14.29 -6.82
CA THR A 142 -13.52 14.95 -7.67
C THR A 142 -14.82 15.16 -6.90
N ARG A 143 -15.31 14.15 -6.18
CA ARG A 143 -16.50 14.26 -5.32
C ARG A 143 -16.30 15.31 -4.22
N ARG A 144 -15.09 15.43 -3.66
CA ARG A 144 -14.76 16.44 -2.65
C ARG A 144 -14.82 17.85 -3.20
N LYS A 145 -14.13 18.10 -4.32
CA LYS A 145 -14.14 19.41 -4.99
C LYS A 145 -15.55 19.83 -5.39
N THR A 146 -16.28 18.92 -6.04
CA THR A 146 -17.67 19.19 -6.47
C THR A 146 -18.64 19.36 -5.30
N PHE A 147 -18.38 18.76 -4.13
CA PHE A 147 -19.13 19.04 -2.91
C PHE A 147 -18.87 20.45 -2.39
N VAL A 148 -17.61 20.84 -2.27
CA VAL A 148 -17.20 22.17 -1.78
C VAL A 148 -17.77 23.28 -2.67
N ASP A 149 -17.66 23.12 -3.99
CA ASP A 149 -18.07 24.10 -4.99
C ASP A 149 -19.55 23.97 -5.41
N SER A 150 -20.33 23.12 -4.74
CA SER A 150 -21.68 22.78 -5.20
C SER A 150 -22.61 24.00 -5.23
N PRO A 151 -23.31 24.29 -6.34
CA PRO A 151 -24.34 25.33 -6.36
C PRO A 151 -25.59 24.94 -5.56
N LYS A 152 -25.67 23.70 -5.07
CA LYS A 152 -26.78 23.21 -4.25
C LYS A 152 -26.70 23.65 -2.79
N TRP A 153 -25.57 24.23 -2.37
CA TRP A 153 -25.48 24.84 -1.05
C TRP A 153 -26.50 25.97 -0.93
N SER A 154 -27.45 25.81 -0.03
CA SER A 154 -28.41 26.85 0.34
C SER A 154 -27.84 27.67 1.49
N VAL A 155 -28.08 28.98 1.47
CA VAL A 155 -27.57 29.91 2.51
C VAL A 155 -28.76 30.49 3.26
N ALA A 156 -28.76 30.37 4.58
CA ALA A 156 -29.77 30.98 5.43
C ALA A 156 -29.39 32.42 5.83
N PRO A 157 -30.37 33.25 6.25
CA PRO A 157 -30.12 34.64 6.65
C PRO A 157 -29.13 34.80 7.80
N ASN A 158 -29.00 33.79 8.67
CA ASN A 158 -28.05 33.76 9.78
C ASN A 158 -26.60 33.42 9.35
N GLY A 159 -26.35 33.24 8.04
CA GLY A 159 -25.05 32.85 7.51
C GLY A 159 -24.80 31.33 7.52
N GLY A 160 -25.75 30.53 8.00
CA GLY A 160 -25.69 29.06 7.93
C GLY A 160 -25.79 28.55 6.49
N ARG A 161 -25.13 27.43 6.20
CA ARG A 161 -25.11 26.78 4.88
C ARG A 161 -25.64 25.35 4.96
N PHE A 162 -26.47 24.95 4.00
CA PHE A 162 -27.17 23.67 4.02
C PHE A 162 -26.98 22.90 2.71
N ILE A 163 -26.78 21.60 2.81
CA ILE A 163 -26.82 20.69 1.66
C ILE A 163 -27.23 19.29 2.12
N GLU A 164 -27.97 18.57 1.30
CA GLU A 164 -28.23 17.15 1.52
C GLU A 164 -27.19 16.31 0.79
N ARG A 165 -26.60 15.33 1.47
CA ARG A 165 -25.68 14.37 0.86
C ARG A 165 -25.83 13.00 1.50
N ALA A 166 -25.90 11.96 0.67
CA ALA A 166 -26.07 10.57 1.13
C ALA A 166 -27.27 10.37 2.08
N GLY A 167 -28.35 11.15 1.89
CA GLY A 167 -29.54 11.12 2.75
C GLY A 167 -29.38 11.81 4.10
N ILE A 168 -28.24 12.47 4.36
CA ILE A 168 -27.97 13.23 5.58
C ILE A 168 -28.06 14.72 5.26
N MET A 169 -28.83 15.46 6.06
CA MET A 169 -28.90 16.91 5.98
C MET A 169 -27.69 17.51 6.71
N ILE A 170 -26.83 18.19 5.96
CA ILE A 170 -25.63 18.84 6.50
C ILE A 170 -25.93 20.33 6.65
N GLU A 171 -25.76 20.84 7.86
CA GLU A 171 -25.80 22.27 8.15
C GLU A 171 -24.42 22.73 8.65
N ILE A 172 -23.83 23.73 8.02
CA ILE A 172 -22.63 24.42 8.49
C ILE A 172 -23.05 25.76 9.09
N VAL A 173 -22.75 25.97 10.36
CA VAL A 173 -23.07 27.21 11.10
C VAL A 173 -21.80 27.97 11.49
N PRO A 174 -21.84 29.31 11.52
CA PRO A 174 -20.84 30.10 12.21
C PRO A 174 -20.78 29.74 13.70
N ALA A 175 -19.57 29.71 14.26
CA ALA A 175 -19.28 29.56 15.67
C ALA A 175 -18.53 30.80 16.19
N ASP A 176 -18.15 30.78 17.47
CA ASP A 176 -17.41 31.87 18.09
C ASP A 176 -16.04 32.09 17.40
N ASP A 177 -15.50 33.30 17.53
CA ASP A 177 -14.20 33.70 16.99
C ASP A 177 -14.04 33.51 15.46
N GLY A 178 -15.15 33.57 14.72
CA GLY A 178 -15.14 33.42 13.25
C GLY A 178 -14.90 31.98 12.77
N LYS A 179 -15.01 31.00 13.66
CA LYS A 179 -14.91 29.57 13.35
C LYS A 179 -16.21 29.04 12.74
N PHE A 180 -16.16 27.79 12.28
CA PHE A 180 -17.32 27.10 11.71
C PHE A 180 -17.50 25.73 12.32
N ARG A 181 -18.74 25.26 12.35
CA ARG A 181 -19.12 23.93 12.84
C ARG A 181 -20.14 23.33 11.90
N PHE A 182 -20.16 22.00 11.78
CA PHE A 182 -21.23 21.32 11.08
C PHE A 182 -22.15 20.55 12.04
N ASN A 183 -23.43 20.52 11.71
CA ASN A 183 -24.46 19.70 12.30
C ASN A 183 -24.90 18.66 11.25
N LEU A 184 -25.34 17.50 11.71
CA LEU A 184 -25.87 16.43 10.88
C LEU A 184 -27.29 16.14 11.31
N ASP A 185 -28.25 16.31 10.41
CA ASP A 185 -29.68 16.30 10.70
C ASP A 185 -30.03 17.18 11.91
N ASN A 186 -30.44 16.57 13.02
CA ASN A 186 -30.79 17.27 14.25
C ASN A 186 -29.67 17.23 15.30
N VAL A 187 -28.50 16.67 14.96
CA VAL A 187 -27.39 16.48 15.89
C VAL A 187 -26.35 17.59 15.73
N ARG A 188 -26.16 18.37 16.80
CA ARG A 188 -25.21 19.48 16.82
C ARG A 188 -23.76 18.98 16.88
N GLY A 189 -22.90 19.54 16.04
CA GLY A 189 -21.46 19.29 16.09
C GLY A 189 -20.81 19.74 17.39
N LYS A 190 -19.66 19.16 17.69
CA LYS A 190 -18.86 19.46 18.89
C LYS A 190 -17.50 20.07 18.57
N VAL A 191 -17.09 20.05 17.30
CA VAL A 191 -15.77 20.49 16.84
C VAL A 191 -15.93 21.76 16.00
N ASP A 192 -15.10 22.75 16.30
CA ASP A 192 -15.01 23.99 15.54
C ASP A 192 -13.78 23.97 14.64
N HIS A 193 -13.92 24.49 13.42
CA HIS A 193 -12.91 24.57 12.37
C HIS A 193 -12.59 26.02 12.05
N GLY A 194 -11.35 26.30 11.64
CA GLY A 194 -10.86 27.67 11.46
C GLY A 194 -11.42 28.36 10.22
N THR A 195 -11.75 27.60 9.18
CA THR A 195 -12.27 28.16 7.92
C THR A 195 -13.47 27.39 7.39
N LEU A 196 -14.23 28.05 6.51
CA LEU A 196 -15.35 27.42 5.80
C LEU A 196 -14.89 26.22 4.96
N LEU A 197 -13.70 26.30 4.34
CA LEU A 197 -13.15 25.21 3.55
C LEU A 197 -12.79 24.01 4.44
N GLU A 198 -12.17 24.25 5.58
CA GLU A 198 -11.81 23.19 6.54
C GLU A 198 -13.04 22.42 7.04
N VAL A 199 -14.11 23.13 7.42
CA VAL A 199 -15.36 22.48 7.86
C VAL A 199 -16.04 21.72 6.71
N GLN A 200 -16.02 22.25 5.48
CA GLN A 200 -16.57 21.57 4.30
C GLN A 200 -15.79 20.29 3.96
N ILE A 201 -14.46 20.32 4.04
CA ILE A 201 -13.62 19.12 3.85
C ILE A 201 -13.90 18.11 4.96
N SER A 202 -13.90 18.55 6.22
CA SER A 202 -14.10 17.67 7.37
C SER A 202 -15.46 16.97 7.33
N VAL A 203 -16.54 17.68 7.01
CA VAL A 203 -17.87 17.06 6.94
C VAL A 203 -18.01 16.13 5.74
N PHE A 204 -17.40 16.47 4.60
CA PHE A 204 -17.35 15.59 3.44
C PHE A 204 -16.65 14.27 3.77
N ASP A 205 -15.45 14.33 4.33
CA ASP A 205 -14.66 13.16 4.67
C ASP A 205 -15.39 12.29 5.72
N TYR A 206 -16.03 12.92 6.70
CA TYR A 206 -16.80 12.22 7.74
C TYR A 206 -18.02 11.48 7.17
N VAL A 207 -18.75 12.10 6.24
CA VAL A 207 -19.90 11.48 5.56
C VAL A 207 -19.48 10.38 4.58
N GLU A 208 -18.49 10.62 3.72
CA GLU A 208 -18.05 9.62 2.72
C GLU A 208 -17.36 8.41 3.36
N SER A 209 -16.78 8.56 4.56
CA SER A 209 -16.20 7.45 5.30
C SER A 209 -17.24 6.50 5.95
N GLY A 210 -18.52 6.86 5.93
CA GLY A 210 -19.60 6.11 6.59
C GLY A 210 -19.77 6.39 8.08
N LYS A 211 -18.77 7.02 8.73
CA LYS A 211 -18.78 7.35 10.17
C LYS A 211 -19.96 8.23 10.58
N ALA A 212 -20.41 9.12 9.69
CA ALA A 212 -21.60 9.95 9.94
C ALA A 212 -22.86 9.09 10.11
N SER A 213 -23.06 8.11 9.23
CA SER A 213 -24.22 7.21 9.30
C SER A 213 -24.17 6.31 10.53
N GLU A 214 -22.98 5.82 10.89
CA GLU A 214 -22.78 5.04 12.12
C GLU A 214 -23.14 5.86 13.36
N TYR A 215 -22.62 7.09 13.44
CA TYR A 215 -22.87 7.99 14.57
C TYR A 215 -24.35 8.42 14.71
N LEU A 216 -25.08 8.55 13.60
CA LEU A 216 -26.51 8.91 13.63
C LEU A 216 -27.42 7.72 13.96
N ALA A 217 -26.92 6.48 13.86
CA ALA A 217 -27.66 5.26 14.19
C ALA A 217 -27.56 4.88 15.69
N GLU A 218 -26.65 5.53 16.44
CA GLU A 218 -26.48 5.40 17.90
C GLU A 218 -27.44 6.31 18.69
#